data_AF-A0A258KL11-F1
#
_entry.id   AF-A0A258KL11-F1
#
_cell.length_a   1.000
_cell.length_b   1.000
_cell.length_c   1.000
_cell.angle_alpha   90.00
_cell.angle_beta   90.00
_cell.angle_gamma   90.00
#
_symmetry.space_group_name_H-M   'P 1'
#
loop_
_entity.id
_entity.type
_entity.pdbx_description
1 polymer ?
#
loop_
_entity_poly.entity_id
_entity_poly.type
_entity_poly.pdbx_seq_one_letter_code
_entity_poly.pdbx_strand_id
1 'polypeptide(L)' 'MIVPHKAVTNLFHALRATVYADLGGPLRVAVNGPVVFDTSVKQIIQLLGGHTLDVIPEAVREDPAALVAYL' A
#
# COMPACT_ATOMS: atom_id res chain seq x y z
N MET A 1 6.33 14.13 -12.93
CA MET A 1 5.03 13.76 -13.54
C MET A 1 3.92 14.30 -12.68
N ILE A 2 2.83 14.82 -13.26
CA ILE A 2 1.65 15.27 -12.50
C ILE A 2 0.56 14.21 -12.65
N VAL A 3 -0.02 13.78 -11.53
CA VAL A 3 -1.12 12.82 -11.50
C VAL A 3 -2.37 13.52 -10.94
N PRO A 4 -3.51 13.52 -11.65
CA PRO A 4 -4.73 14.10 -11.13
C PRO A 4 -5.27 13.30 -9.93
N HIS A 5 -5.87 13.99 -8.95
CA HIS A 5 -6.52 13.33 -7.80
C HIS A 5 -7.52 12.26 -8.24
N LYS A 6 -8.28 12.51 -9.32
CA LYS A 6 -9.24 11.54 -9.88
C LYS A 6 -8.59 10.20 -10.28
N ALA A 7 -7.35 10.22 -10.76
CA ALA A 7 -6.65 8.99 -11.12
C ALA A 7 -6.32 8.16 -9.87
N VAL A 8 -5.90 8.83 -8.78
CA VAL A 8 -5.60 8.17 -7.50
C VAL A 8 -6.87 7.63 -6.84
N THR A 9 -7.99 8.36 -6.89
CA THR A 9 -9.28 7.86 -6.38
C THR A 9 -9.79 6.67 -7.20
N ASN A 10 -9.62 6.70 -8.53
CA ASN A 10 -9.96 5.56 -9.38
C ASN A 10 -9.13 4.32 -9.02
N LEU A 11 -7.83 4.50 -8.76
CA LEU A 11 -6.95 3.42 -8.29
C LEU A 11 -7.45 2.83 -6.97
N PHE A 12 -7.85 3.66 -6.01
CA PHE A 12 -8.44 3.21 -4.74
C PHE A 12 -9.68 2.33 -4.96
N HIS A 13 -10.64 2.80 -5.76
CA HIS A 13 -11.85 2.03 -6.04
C HIS A 13 -11.56 0.71 -6.75
N ALA A 14 -10.65 0.71 -7.73
CA ALA A 14 -10.23 -0.50 -8.42
C ALA A 14 -9.60 -1.51 -7.46
N LEU A 15 -8.68 -1.07 -6.59
CA LEU A 15 -8.05 -1.93 -5.58
C LEU A 15 -9.07 -2.51 -4.61
N ARG A 16 -9.99 -1.69 -4.11
CA ARG A 16 -11.07 -2.13 -3.21
C ARG A 16 -11.96 -3.20 -3.86
N ALA A 17 -12.28 -3.05 -5.14
CA ALA A 17 -13.17 -3.96 -5.86
C ALA A 17 -12.50 -5.25 -6.36
N THR A 18 -11.16 -5.31 -6.41
CA THR A 18 -10.43 -6.43 -7.03
C THR A 18 -9.44 -7.13 -6.11
N VAL A 19 -8.63 -6.37 -5.37
CA VAL A 19 -7.58 -6.92 -4.50
C VAL A 19 -8.12 -7.13 -3.08
N TYR A 20 -8.94 -6.21 -2.59
CA TYR A 20 -9.46 -6.22 -1.22
C TYR A 20 -10.93 -6.62 -1.12
N ALA A 21 -11.55 -7.11 -2.20
CA ALA A 21 -12.98 -7.36 -2.27
C ALA A 21 -13.47 -8.34 -1.18
N ASP A 22 -12.70 -9.39 -0.94
CA ASP A 22 -13.04 -10.47 -0.01
C ASP A 22 -12.36 -10.34 1.36
N LEU A 23 -11.61 -9.26 1.56
CA LEU A 23 -10.91 -9.00 2.81
C LEU A 23 -11.79 -8.15 3.73
N GLY A 24 -12.24 -8.76 4.83
CA GLY A 24 -13.05 -8.09 5.85
C GLY A 24 -12.23 -7.19 6.79
N GLY A 25 -12.89 -6.17 7.35
CA GLY A 25 -12.36 -5.34 8.44
C GLY A 25 -11.19 -4.40 8.08
N PRO A 26 -10.69 -3.63 9.06
CA PRO A 26 -9.49 -2.81 8.88
C PRO A 26 -8.23 -3.68 8.72
N LEU A 27 -7.63 -3.63 7.52
CA LEU A 27 -6.38 -4.30 7.21
C LEU A 27 -5.15 -3.51 7.68
N ARG A 28 -4.04 -4.23 7.83
CA ARG A 28 -2.68 -3.67 7.93
C ARG A 28 -2.01 -3.80 6.56
N VAL A 29 -1.66 -2.66 5.96
CA VAL A 29 -1.09 -2.59 4.61
C VAL A 29 0.39 -2.22 4.73
N ALA A 30 1.25 -3.15 4.32
CA ALA A 30 2.69 -2.93 4.35
C ALA A 30 3.12 -1.94 3.24
N VAL A 31 3.88 -0.92 3.63
CA VAL A 31 4.60 -0.02 2.73
C VAL A 31 6.01 -0.56 2.55
N ASN A 32 6.16 -1.46 1.59
CA ASN A 32 7.41 -2.21 1.35
C ASN A 32 8.30 -1.61 0.23
N GLY A 33 7.94 -0.45 -0.31
CA GLY A 33 8.72 0.29 -1.30
C GLY A 33 9.05 1.71 -0.85
N PRO A 34 10.05 2.38 -1.45
CA PRO A 34 10.33 3.77 -1.15
C PRO A 34 9.14 4.68 -1.52
N VAL A 35 8.82 5.63 -0.64
CA VAL A 35 7.70 6.59 -0.82
C VAL A 35 7.87 7.52 -2.03
N VAL A 36 9.08 7.63 -2.56
CA VAL A 36 9.39 8.42 -3.75
C VAL A 36 8.92 7.77 -5.06
N PHE A 37 8.59 6.47 -5.04
CA PHE A 37 8.07 5.74 -6.19
C PHE A 37 6.54 5.61 -6.15
N ASP A 38 5.92 5.50 -7.33
CA ASP A 38 4.47 5.38 -7.48
C ASP A 38 3.89 4.10 -6.86
N THR A 39 4.70 3.06 -6.68
CA THR A 39 4.33 1.81 -6.00
C THR A 39 3.88 2.04 -4.56
N SER A 40 4.32 3.13 -3.93
CA SER A 40 3.85 3.54 -2.60
C SER A 40 2.42 4.09 -2.62
N VAL A 41 1.96 4.68 -3.72
CA VAL A 41 0.64 5.31 -3.83
C VAL A 41 -0.48 4.28 -3.64
N LYS A 42 -0.35 3.07 -4.21
CA LYS A 42 -1.33 2.00 -4.02
C LYS A 42 -1.46 1.54 -2.56
N GLN A 43 -0.40 1.68 -1.77
CA GLN A 43 -0.38 1.34 -0.34
C GLN A 43 -0.95 2.50 0.49
N ILE A 44 -0.45 3.72 0.28
CA ILE A 44 -0.85 4.90 1.05
C ILE A 44 -2.35 5.20 0.90
N ILE A 45 -2.89 5.06 -0.31
CA ILE A 45 -4.30 5.38 -0.58
C ILE A 45 -5.28 4.47 0.18
N GLN A 46 -4.81 3.34 0.73
CA GLN A 46 -5.63 2.45 1.56
C GLN A 46 -6.08 3.09 2.88
N LEU A 47 -5.43 4.18 3.33
CA LEU A 47 -5.91 4.99 4.46
C LEU A 47 -7.36 5.47 4.25
N LEU A 48 -7.79 5.73 3.02
CA LEU A 48 -9.18 6.10 2.71
C LEU A 48 -10.19 4.99 3.03
N GLY A 49 -9.74 3.74 3.07
CA GLY A 49 -10.54 2.57 3.44
C GLY A 49 -10.59 2.29 4.94
N GLY A 50 -9.97 3.14 5.78
CA GLY A 50 -9.84 2.90 7.21
C GLY A 50 -8.76 1.87 7.58
N HIS A 51 -7.86 1.55 6.64
CA HIS A 51 -6.74 0.64 6.86
C HIS A 51 -5.59 1.33 7.62
N THR A 52 -4.73 0.54 8.24
CA THR A 52 -3.50 1.02 8.89
C THR A 52 -2.30 0.75 7.98
N LEU A 53 -1.36 1.69 7.90
CA LEU A 53 -0.11 1.48 7.17
C LEU A 53 0.97 0.95 8.11
N ASP A 54 1.68 -0.08 7.67
CA ASP A 54 2.88 -0.61 8.33
C ASP A 54 4.11 -0.21 7.50
N VAL A 55 4.87 0.78 7.98
CA VAL A 55 6.01 1.32 7.23
C VAL A 55 7.23 0.44 7.48
N ILE A 56 7.63 -0.33 6.47
CA ILE A 56 8.76 -1.25 6.62
C ILE A 56 10.08 -0.46 6.64
N PRO A 57 10.92 -0.63 7.66
CA PRO A 57 12.23 -0.02 7.73
C PRO A 57 13.08 -0.33 6.49
N GLU A 58 13.87 0.63 6.03
CA GLU A 58 14.71 0.49 4.84
C GLU A 58 15.62 -0.75 4.88
N ALA A 59 16.31 -0.97 6.00
CA ALA A 59 17.17 -2.13 6.20
C ALA A 59 16.43 -3.47 6.06
N VAL A 60 15.12 -3.52 6.39
CA VAL A 60 14.30 -4.72 6.22
C VAL A 60 13.82 -4.85 4.77
N ARG A 61 13.55 -3.74 4.07
CA ARG A 61 13.15 -3.75 2.65
C ARG A 61 14.26 -4.25 1.72
N GLU A 62 15.52 -4.00 2.07
CA GLU A 62 16.69 -4.36 1.25
C GLU A 62 17.13 -5.83 1.41
N ASP A 63 16.72 -6.51 2.49
CA ASP A 63 16.98 -7.93 2.72
C ASP A 63 15.70 -8.76 2.47
N PRO A 64 15.66 -9.56 1.39
CA PRO A 64 14.49 -10.39 1.08
C PRO A 64 14.11 -11.39 2.19
N ALA A 65 15.10 -11.95 2.90
CA ALA A 65 14.84 -12.90 3.98
C ALA A 65 14.26 -12.19 5.20
N ALA A 66 14.82 -11.03 5.56
CA ALA A 66 14.28 -10.21 6.65
C ALA A 66 12.87 -9.68 6.31
N LEU A 67 12.62 -9.30 5.06
CA LEU A 67 11.30 -8.86 4.61
C LEU A 67 10.26 -9.96 4.74
N VAL A 68 10.58 -11.19 4.30
CA VAL A 68 9.67 -12.34 4.45
C VAL A 68 9.42 -12.67 5.92
N ALA A 69 10.44 -12.53 6.79
CA ALA A 69 10.28 -12.75 8.22
C ALA A 69 9.46 -11.66 8.94
N TYR A 70 9.37 -10.45 8.36
CA TYR A 70 8.59 -9.33 8.90
C TYR A 70 7.10 -9.40 8.53
N LEU A 71 6.77 -9.95 7.36
CA LEU A 71 5.40 -10.07 6.82
C LEU A 71 4.63 -11.24 7.43
#